data_AF-A0A7S4QDU3-F1
#
_entry.id   AF-A0A7S4QDU3-F1
#
_cell.length_a   1.000
_cell.length_b   1.000
_cell.length_c   1.000
_cell.angle_alpha   90.00
_cell.angle_beta   90.00
_cell.angle_gamma   90.00
#
_symmetry.space_group_name_H-M   'P 1'
#
loop_
_entity.id
_entity.type
_entity.pdbx_description
1 polymer ?
#
loop_
_entity_poly.entity_id
_entity_poly.type
_entity_poly.pdbx_seq_one_letter_code
_entity_poly.pdbx_strand_id
1 'polypeptide(L)'
;RCAQERRRLRLEDWFLAVQLLLSWDDQRTISAEHMEQFLKRFLENDARSKHRVTPRLSSEIFLRGILRTLWDIDRLLRVANPGDELKRFTANSPLLLSILRVMTYEFMWMPTGTVRMAQMSANDLMERCDMAGKTDREWVIGAVSRMRTAFEKMHMDWEKKRRAREERKRREQEEHAA
;
A
#
# COMPACT_ATOMS: atom_id res chain seq x y z
N ARG A 1 11.29 19.97 13.14
CA ARG A 1 12.12 19.64 11.95
C ARG A 1 12.06 18.15 11.57
N CYS A 2 12.15 17.20 12.52
CA CYS A 2 12.18 15.75 12.23
C CYS A 2 10.86 15.12 11.69
N ALA A 3 9.68 15.62 12.05
CA ALA A 3 8.41 15.02 11.61
C ALA A 3 8.01 15.36 10.16
N GLN A 4 8.19 16.63 9.77
CA GLN A 4 7.91 17.09 8.40
C GLN A 4 8.82 16.41 7.38
N GLU A 5 10.10 16.27 7.71
CA GLU A 5 11.07 15.59 6.86
C GLU A 5 10.72 14.10 6.69
N ARG A 6 10.33 13.42 7.78
CA ARG A 6 9.85 12.03 7.69
C ARG A 6 8.63 11.88 6.78
N ARG A 7 7.67 12.81 6.85
CA ARG A 7 6.50 12.80 5.96
C ARG A 7 6.90 13.04 4.50
N ARG A 8 7.79 14.01 4.25
CA ARG A 8 8.31 14.31 2.91
C ARG A 8 9.00 13.09 2.29
N LEU A 9 9.89 12.47 3.04
CA LEU A 9 10.63 11.27 2.63
C LEU A 9 9.70 10.07 2.41
N ARG A 10 8.65 9.92 3.23
CA ARG A 10 7.65 8.86 3.04
C ARG A 10 6.83 9.08 1.76
N LEU A 11 6.45 10.33 1.49
CA LEU A 11 5.74 10.69 0.26
C LEU A 11 6.61 10.43 -0.99
N GLU A 12 7.92 10.64 -0.92
CA GLU A 12 8.85 10.25 -1.99
C GLU A 12 8.89 8.74 -2.22
N ASP A 13 8.93 7.95 -1.14
CA ASP A 13 8.89 6.49 -1.25
C ASP A 13 7.58 6.01 -1.89
N TRP A 14 6.44 6.60 -1.50
CA TRP A 14 5.12 6.33 -2.11
C TRP A 14 5.06 6.73 -3.58
N PHE A 15 5.56 7.92 -3.92
CA PHE A 15 5.62 8.39 -5.30
C PHE A 15 6.45 7.44 -6.17
N LEU A 16 7.64 7.04 -5.72
CA LEU A 16 8.46 6.06 -6.43
C LEU A 16 7.73 4.72 -6.59
N ALA A 17 6.96 4.28 -5.61
CA ALA A 17 6.17 3.06 -5.72
C ALA A 17 5.09 3.16 -6.79
N VAL A 18 4.40 4.30 -6.89
CA VAL A 18 3.43 4.54 -7.97
C VAL A 18 4.13 4.44 -9.33
N GLN A 19 5.27 5.12 -9.51
CA GLN A 19 6.00 5.11 -10.79
C GLN A 19 6.55 3.72 -11.15
N LEU A 20 7.02 2.97 -10.15
CA LEU A 20 7.47 1.59 -10.31
C LEU A 20 6.32 0.69 -10.78
N LEU A 21 5.15 0.79 -10.13
CA LEU A 21 3.98 -0.03 -10.45
C LEU A 21 3.43 0.27 -11.85
N LEU A 22 3.38 1.55 -12.24
CA LEU A 22 3.01 1.96 -13.60
C LEU A 22 3.88 1.30 -14.67
N SER A 23 5.17 1.12 -14.39
CA SER A 23 6.11 0.49 -15.31
C SER A 23 6.11 -1.06 -15.20
N TRP A 24 5.66 -1.58 -14.06
CA TRP A 24 5.61 -3.02 -13.76
C TRP A 24 4.38 -3.71 -14.36
N ASP A 25 3.24 -3.03 -14.42
CA ASP A 25 1.99 -3.64 -14.90
C ASP A 25 2.05 -4.10 -16.36
N ASP A 26 2.96 -3.55 -17.16
CA ASP A 26 3.20 -3.94 -18.55
C ASP A 26 4.09 -5.19 -18.70
N GLN A 27 4.64 -5.73 -17.60
CA GLN A 27 5.56 -6.86 -17.64
C GLN A 27 4.82 -8.18 -17.91
N ARG A 28 5.24 -8.90 -18.95
CA ARG A 28 4.67 -10.21 -19.33
C ARG A 28 5.26 -11.39 -18.55
N THR A 29 6.43 -11.20 -17.95
CA THR A 29 7.17 -12.24 -17.21
C THR A 29 7.20 -11.89 -15.73
N ILE A 30 6.71 -12.80 -14.89
CA ILE A 30 6.64 -12.59 -13.44
C ILE A 30 7.45 -13.69 -12.76
N SER A 31 8.76 -13.48 -12.64
CA SER A 31 9.66 -14.31 -11.82
C SER A 31 10.33 -13.46 -10.75
N ALA A 32 10.77 -14.08 -9.65
CA ALA A 32 11.45 -13.37 -8.57
C ALA A 32 12.76 -12.72 -9.05
N GLU A 33 13.50 -13.40 -9.93
CA GLU A 33 14.72 -12.85 -10.52
C GLU A 33 14.41 -11.64 -11.41
N HIS A 34 13.38 -11.73 -12.27
CA HIS A 34 12.96 -10.62 -13.12
C HIS A 34 12.52 -9.41 -12.29
N MET A 35 11.80 -9.65 -11.20
CA MET A 35 11.39 -8.61 -10.26
C MET A 35 12.58 -7.86 -9.65
N GLU A 36 13.61 -8.57 -9.18
CA GLU A 36 14.81 -7.92 -8.62
C GLU A 36 15.61 -7.19 -9.69
N GLN A 37 15.75 -7.76 -10.89
CA GLN A 37 16.42 -7.08 -12.00
C GLN A 37 15.68 -5.81 -12.42
N PHE A 38 14.34 -5.86 -12.47
CA PHE A 38 13.50 -4.72 -12.78
C PHE A 38 13.63 -3.61 -11.73
N LEU A 39 13.51 -3.97 -10.45
CA LEU A 39 13.66 -3.03 -9.34
C LEU A 39 15.04 -2.36 -9.36
N LYS A 40 16.11 -3.15 -9.56
CA LYS A 40 17.47 -2.63 -9.67
C LYS A 40 17.59 -1.60 -10.80
N ARG A 41 17.12 -1.94 -12.00
CA ARG A 41 17.13 -1.02 -13.15
C ARG A 41 16.33 0.25 -12.89
N PHE A 42 15.17 0.14 -12.26
CA PHE A 42 14.34 1.29 -11.90
C PHE A 42 15.06 2.22 -10.91
N LEU A 43 15.71 1.66 -9.88
CA LEU A 43 16.43 2.43 -8.87
C LEU A 43 17.67 3.13 -9.42
N GLU A 44 18.43 2.44 -10.28
CA GLU A 44 19.67 2.96 -10.86
C GLU A 44 19.40 4.03 -11.93
N ASN A 45 18.40 3.81 -12.78
CA ASN A 45 18.15 4.67 -13.94
C ASN A 45 16.99 5.62 -13.66
N ASP A 46 15.80 5.09 -13.40
CA ASP A 46 14.55 5.86 -13.50
C ASP A 46 14.32 6.78 -12.30
N ALA A 47 14.54 6.30 -11.08
CA ALA A 47 14.31 7.05 -9.86
C ALA A 47 15.07 8.40 -9.85
N ARG A 48 16.36 8.38 -10.22
CA ARG A 48 17.20 9.58 -10.24
C ARG A 48 17.00 10.40 -11.52
N SER A 49 17.09 9.77 -12.69
CA SER A 49 17.13 10.52 -13.95
C SER A 49 15.76 11.05 -14.38
N LYS A 50 14.71 10.23 -14.24
CA LYS A 50 13.35 10.59 -14.67
C LYS A 50 12.58 11.30 -13.57
N HIS A 51 12.67 10.78 -12.35
CA HIS A 51 11.82 11.22 -11.23
C HIS A 51 12.49 12.19 -10.27
N ARG A 52 13.81 12.42 -10.42
CA ARG A 52 14.63 13.32 -9.60
C ARG A 52 14.56 13.02 -8.10
N VAL A 53 14.38 11.74 -7.74
CA VAL A 53 14.41 11.27 -6.35
C VAL A 53 15.65 10.41 -6.16
N THR A 54 16.41 10.66 -5.10
CA THR A 54 17.53 9.81 -4.72
C THR A 54 17.03 8.69 -3.80
N PRO A 55 16.90 7.45 -4.29
CA PRO A 55 16.40 6.36 -3.45
C PRO A 55 17.38 6.04 -2.33
N ARG A 56 16.84 5.71 -1.17
CA ARG A 56 17.58 5.26 0.02
C ARG A 56 17.41 3.75 0.18
N LEU A 57 18.19 3.14 1.07
CA LEU A 57 17.99 1.73 1.42
C LEU A 57 16.56 1.45 1.90
N SER A 58 15.96 2.37 2.67
CA SER A 58 14.56 2.25 3.09
C SER A 58 13.57 2.28 1.92
N SER A 59 13.86 3.10 0.91
CA SER A 59 13.06 3.17 -0.32
C SER A 59 13.13 1.85 -1.08
N GLU A 60 14.33 1.28 -1.26
CA GLU A 60 14.51 -0.02 -1.89
C GLU A 60 13.75 -1.14 -1.15
N ILE A 61 13.90 -1.22 0.17
CA ILE A 61 13.18 -2.22 0.99
C ILE A 61 11.67 -2.06 0.83
N PHE A 62 11.17 -0.82 0.84
CA PHE A 62 9.76 -0.53 0.66
C PHE A 62 9.24 -0.96 -0.71
N LEU A 63 9.94 -0.60 -1.78
CA LEU A 63 9.58 -0.94 -3.16
C LEU A 63 9.63 -2.44 -3.42
N ARG A 64 10.67 -3.12 -2.92
CA ARG A 64 10.78 -4.58 -2.96
C ARG A 64 9.62 -5.25 -2.23
N GLY A 65 9.25 -4.74 -1.07
CA GLY A 65 8.10 -5.24 -0.31
C GLY A 65 6.81 -5.16 -1.10
N ILE A 66 6.53 -4.02 -1.74
CA ILE A 66 5.36 -3.84 -2.61
C ILE A 66 5.32 -4.88 -3.73
N LEU A 67 6.42 -5.05 -4.48
CA LEU A 67 6.43 -6.00 -5.60
C LEU A 67 6.20 -7.43 -5.13
N ARG A 68 6.80 -7.82 -3.99
CA ARG A 68 6.66 -9.19 -3.44
C ARG A 68 5.28 -9.49 -2.90
N THR A 69 4.55 -8.49 -2.40
CA THR A 69 3.21 -8.69 -1.84
C THR A 69 2.11 -8.18 -2.78
N LEU A 70 2.40 -7.95 -4.06
CA LEU A 70 1.46 -7.34 -5.00
C LEU A 70 0.15 -8.13 -5.13
N TRP A 71 0.22 -9.46 -5.08
CA TRP A 71 -0.97 -10.31 -5.10
C TRP A 71 -1.86 -10.11 -3.87
N ASP A 72 -1.26 -10.04 -2.68
CA ASP A 72 -1.99 -9.79 -1.43
C ASP A 72 -2.57 -8.37 -1.40
N ILE A 73 -1.82 -7.38 -1.89
CA ILE A 73 -2.28 -6.01 -2.07
C ILE A 73 -3.55 -6.00 -2.92
N ASP A 74 -3.52 -6.60 -4.10
CA ASP A 74 -4.66 -6.63 -5.02
C ASP A 74 -5.87 -7.37 -4.44
N ARG A 75 -5.61 -8.47 -3.72
CA ARG A 75 -6.66 -9.21 -3.02
C ARG A 75 -7.32 -8.33 -1.94
N LEU A 76 -6.54 -7.68 -1.09
CA LEU A 76 -7.04 -6.84 -0.01
C LEU A 76 -7.78 -5.61 -0.54
N LEU A 77 -7.27 -5.02 -1.63
CA LEU A 77 -7.91 -3.90 -2.29
C LEU A 77 -9.33 -4.27 -2.75
N ARG A 78 -9.51 -5.44 -3.38
CA ARG A 78 -10.83 -5.96 -3.81
C ARG A 78 -11.75 -6.28 -2.63
N VAL A 79 -11.21 -6.78 -1.52
CA VAL A 79 -12.01 -7.05 -0.31
C VAL A 79 -12.53 -5.76 0.30
N ALA A 80 -11.69 -4.72 0.36
CA ALA A 80 -12.05 -3.42 0.93
C ALA A 80 -12.94 -2.55 0.01
N ASN A 81 -12.83 -2.74 -1.31
CA ASN A 81 -13.61 -2.05 -2.32
C ASN A 81 -14.35 -3.07 -3.21
N PRO A 82 -15.37 -3.74 -2.68
CA PRO A 82 -16.10 -4.74 -3.44
C PRO A 82 -16.93 -4.10 -4.55
N GLY A 83 -17.10 -4.84 -5.66
CA GLY A 83 -17.98 -4.46 -6.77
C GLY A 83 -17.26 -4.25 -8.10
N ASP A 84 -18.05 -4.13 -9.17
CA ASP A 84 -17.53 -3.88 -10.53
C ASP A 84 -17.03 -2.45 -10.72
N GLU A 85 -17.34 -1.53 -9.79
CA GLU A 85 -16.86 -0.15 -9.84
C GLU A 85 -15.34 -0.06 -9.78
N LEU A 86 -14.67 -0.83 -8.90
CA LEU A 86 -13.21 -0.85 -8.84
C LEU A 86 -12.62 -1.16 -10.21
N LYS A 87 -13.14 -2.20 -10.89
CA LYS A 87 -12.70 -2.56 -12.25
C LYS A 87 -12.94 -1.43 -13.24
N ARG A 88 -14.12 -0.78 -13.20
CA ARG A 88 -14.47 0.32 -14.12
C ARG A 88 -13.52 1.50 -13.99
N PHE A 89 -13.20 1.93 -12.77
CA PHE A 89 -12.30 3.05 -12.53
C PHE A 89 -10.84 2.71 -12.82
N THR A 90 -10.39 1.48 -12.51
CA THR A 90 -8.99 1.09 -12.74
C THR A 90 -8.69 0.71 -14.18
N ALA A 91 -9.70 0.29 -14.97
CA ALA A 91 -9.50 -0.15 -16.36
C ALA A 91 -8.94 0.97 -17.25
N ASN A 92 -9.30 2.22 -16.98
CA ASN A 92 -8.91 3.37 -17.79
C ASN A 92 -7.82 4.24 -17.11
N SER A 93 -7.39 3.88 -15.89
CA SER A 93 -6.44 4.67 -15.11
C SER A 93 -5.48 3.79 -14.32
N PRO A 94 -4.36 3.36 -14.94
CA PRO A 94 -3.29 2.63 -14.26
C PRO A 94 -2.71 3.41 -13.07
N LEU A 95 -2.73 4.75 -13.14
CA LEU A 95 -2.29 5.63 -12.07
C LEU A 95 -3.16 5.49 -10.81
N LEU A 96 -4.49 5.51 -11.00
CA LEU A 96 -5.44 5.32 -9.91
C LEU A 96 -5.24 3.96 -9.24
N LEU A 97 -5.06 2.88 -10.02
CA LEU A 97 -4.77 1.56 -9.47
C LEU A 97 -3.46 1.55 -8.67
N SER A 98 -2.39 2.14 -9.23
CA SER A 98 -1.08 2.21 -8.57
C SER A 98 -1.13 2.98 -7.24
N ILE A 99 -1.85 4.11 -7.19
CA ILE A 99 -2.08 4.85 -5.94
C ILE A 99 -2.81 3.98 -4.91
N LEU A 100 -3.89 3.31 -5.32
CA LEU A 100 -4.64 2.43 -4.41
C LEU A 100 -3.81 1.26 -3.90
N ARG A 101 -2.95 0.67 -4.74
CA ARG A 101 -2.01 -0.39 -4.33
C ARG A 101 -1.03 0.10 -3.28
N VAL A 102 -0.44 1.29 -3.47
CA VAL A 102 0.46 1.90 -2.49
C VAL A 102 -0.26 2.15 -1.17
N MET A 103 -1.47 2.72 -1.20
CA MET A 103 -2.25 2.96 0.01
C MET A 103 -2.67 1.66 0.71
N THR A 104 -2.99 0.61 -0.05
CA THR A 104 -3.32 -0.71 0.49
C THR A 104 -2.12 -1.31 1.21
N TYR A 105 -0.95 -1.29 0.56
CA TYR A 105 0.29 -1.76 1.18
C TYR A 105 0.59 -0.99 2.46
N GLU A 106 0.40 0.32 2.46
CA GLU A 106 0.61 1.14 3.65
C GLU A 106 -0.28 0.69 4.82
N PHE A 107 -1.55 0.40 4.57
CA PHE A 107 -2.49 -0.04 5.62
C PHE A 107 -2.24 -1.45 6.14
N MET A 108 -1.54 -2.30 5.39
CA MET A 108 -1.09 -3.60 5.89
C MET A 108 -0.12 -3.46 7.06
N TRP A 109 0.68 -2.40 7.06
CA TRP A 109 1.77 -2.19 8.04
C TRP A 109 1.49 -1.07 9.04
N MET A 110 0.51 -0.22 8.77
CA MET A 110 0.04 0.83 9.68
C MET A 110 -1.30 0.44 10.30
N PRO A 111 -1.31 -0.31 11.42
CA PRO A 111 -2.56 -0.67 12.11
C PRO A 111 -3.29 0.56 12.66
N THR A 112 -2.57 1.62 12.97
CA THR A 112 -3.08 2.85 13.58
C THR A 112 -3.23 3.99 12.56
N GLY A 113 -4.28 4.78 12.68
CA GLY A 113 -4.47 6.00 11.91
C GLY A 113 -5.94 6.26 11.61
N THR A 114 -6.33 7.53 11.55
CA THR A 114 -7.71 7.91 11.26
C THR A 114 -8.00 7.88 9.77
N VAL A 115 -9.28 7.72 9.39
CA VAL A 115 -9.75 7.89 8.01
C VAL A 115 -9.30 9.24 7.44
N ARG A 116 -9.40 10.32 8.21
CA ARG A 116 -8.95 11.65 7.78
C ARG A 116 -7.47 11.69 7.44
N MET A 117 -6.60 11.06 8.25
CA MET A 117 -5.17 10.99 7.95
C MET A 117 -4.89 10.18 6.68
N ALA A 118 -5.62 9.09 6.47
CA ALA A 118 -5.53 8.29 5.26
C ALA A 118 -5.93 9.09 4.01
N GLN A 119 -7.04 9.83 4.08
CA GLN A 119 -7.50 10.70 3.00
C GLN A 119 -6.49 11.82 2.69
N MET A 120 -5.95 12.49 3.71
CA MET A 120 -4.92 13.51 3.52
C MET A 120 -3.66 12.92 2.86
N SER A 121 -3.22 11.74 3.30
CA SER A 121 -2.05 11.06 2.74
C SER A 121 -2.25 10.69 1.27
N ALA A 122 -3.44 10.18 0.93
CA ALA A 122 -3.80 9.89 -0.45
C ALA A 122 -3.88 11.18 -1.30
N ASN A 123 -4.39 12.27 -0.74
CA ASN A 123 -4.44 13.55 -1.43
C ASN A 123 -3.04 14.10 -1.72
N ASP A 124 -2.13 14.08 -0.75
CA ASP A 124 -0.73 14.48 -0.96
C ASP A 124 -0.08 13.63 -2.06
N LEU A 125 -0.35 12.32 -2.07
CA LEU A 125 0.20 11.41 -3.09
C LEU A 125 -0.39 11.70 -4.48
N MET A 126 -1.69 11.94 -4.58
CA MET A 126 -2.35 12.32 -5.83
C MET A 126 -1.82 13.64 -6.38
N GLU A 127 -1.59 14.63 -5.51
CA GLU A 127 -0.94 15.90 -5.89
C GLU A 127 0.48 15.65 -6.36
N ARG A 128 1.26 14.83 -5.65
CA ARG A 128 2.63 14.50 -6.03
C ARG A 128 2.73 13.75 -7.37
N CYS A 129 1.68 13.02 -7.74
CA CYS A 129 1.55 12.30 -9.02
C CYS A 129 0.85 13.11 -10.11
N ASP A 130 0.56 14.40 -9.89
CA ASP A 130 -0.12 15.29 -10.84
C ASP A 130 -1.49 14.75 -11.33
N MET A 131 -2.23 14.05 -10.46
CA MET A 131 -3.56 13.56 -10.80
C MET A 131 -4.56 14.73 -10.87
N ALA A 132 -5.01 15.08 -12.08
CA ALA A 132 -5.87 16.24 -12.33
C ALA A 132 -7.39 15.93 -12.28
N GLY A 133 -7.80 14.69 -12.57
CA GLY A 133 -9.22 14.32 -12.71
C GLY A 133 -9.99 14.40 -11.39
N LYS A 134 -10.92 15.35 -11.25
CA LYS A 134 -11.71 15.53 -10.03
C LYS A 134 -12.47 14.25 -9.62
N THR A 135 -13.13 13.60 -10.58
CA THR A 135 -13.88 12.36 -10.33
C THR A 135 -12.97 11.24 -9.84
N ASP A 136 -11.79 11.06 -10.46
CA ASP A 136 -10.81 10.06 -10.04
C ASP A 136 -10.32 10.34 -8.62
N ARG A 137 -10.01 11.60 -8.31
CA ARG A 137 -9.57 12.02 -6.97
C ARG A 137 -10.64 11.75 -5.92
N GLU A 138 -11.88 12.17 -6.15
CA GLU A 138 -13.00 11.92 -5.25
C GLU A 138 -13.21 10.43 -5.00
N TRP A 139 -13.10 9.63 -6.06
CA TRP A 139 -13.24 8.19 -5.97
C TRP A 139 -12.10 7.52 -5.19
N VAL A 140 -10.83 7.92 -5.44
CA VAL A 140 -9.67 7.46 -4.66
C VAL A 140 -9.85 7.79 -3.18
N ILE A 141 -10.30 9.00 -2.84
CA ILE A 141 -10.56 9.39 -1.45
C ILE A 141 -11.63 8.50 -0.82
N GLY A 142 -12.74 8.22 -1.52
CA GLY A 142 -13.77 7.31 -1.05
C GLY A 142 -13.27 5.88 -0.86
N ALA A 143 -12.47 5.37 -1.80
CA ALA A 143 -11.88 4.04 -1.73
C ALA A 143 -10.89 3.89 -0.57
N VAL A 144 -10.02 4.87 -0.37
CA VAL A 144 -9.06 4.93 0.73
C VAL A 144 -9.77 4.97 2.08
N SER A 145 -10.89 5.69 2.20
CA SER A 145 -11.70 5.68 3.42
C SER A 145 -12.26 4.29 3.74
N ARG A 146 -12.84 3.61 2.74
CA ARG A 146 -13.35 2.23 2.92
C ARG A 146 -12.23 1.27 3.31
N MET A 147 -11.08 1.38 2.66
CA MET A 147 -9.90 0.59 2.99
C MET A 147 -9.46 0.81 4.43
N ARG A 148 -9.29 2.06 4.87
CA ARG A 148 -8.87 2.35 6.23
C ARG A 148 -9.81 1.72 7.27
N THR A 149 -11.12 1.85 7.08
CA THR A 149 -12.12 1.22 7.95
C THR A 149 -12.05 -0.31 7.92
N ALA A 150 -11.89 -0.91 6.73
CA ALA A 150 -11.79 -2.36 6.58
C ALA A 150 -10.52 -2.92 7.26
N PHE A 151 -9.37 -2.28 7.08
CA PHE A 151 -8.11 -2.69 7.71
C PHE A 151 -8.15 -2.54 9.23
N GLU A 152 -8.77 -1.49 9.75
CA GLU A 152 -8.97 -1.30 11.19
C GLU A 152 -9.85 -2.41 11.77
N LYS A 153 -10.97 -2.73 11.12
CA LYS A 153 -11.82 -3.87 11.52
C LYS A 153 -11.06 -5.20 11.49
N MET A 154 -10.31 -5.46 10.42
CA MET A 154 -9.52 -6.69 10.30
C MET A 154 -8.48 -6.82 11.41
N HIS A 155 -7.82 -5.73 11.80
CA HIS A 155 -6.87 -5.72 12.91
C HIS A 155 -7.55 -5.99 14.25
N MET A 156 -8.67 -5.33 14.54
CA MET A 156 -9.44 -5.59 15.77
C MET A 156 -9.92 -7.05 15.85
N ASP A 157 -10.42 -7.60 14.75
CA ASP A 157 -10.87 -8.99 14.68
C ASP A 157 -9.71 -9.97 14.91
N TRP A 158 -8.53 -9.67 14.36
CA TRP A 158 -7.32 -10.46 14.58
C TRP A 158 -6.87 -10.42 16.04
N GLU A 159 -6.84 -9.24 16.67
CA GLU A 159 -6.49 -9.10 18.08
C GLU A 159 -7.46 -9.86 18.98
N LYS A 160 -8.76 -9.76 18.73
CA LYS A 160 -9.79 -10.50 19.47
C LYS A 160 -9.59 -12.00 19.36
N LYS A 161 -9.33 -12.52 18.15
CA LYS A 161 -9.04 -13.94 17.93
C LYS A 161 -7.74 -14.38 18.60
N ARG A 162 -6.70 -13.54 18.59
CA ARG A 162 -5.42 -13.82 19.23
C ARG A 162 -5.59 -13.98 20.75
N ARG A 163 -6.27 -13.03 21.40
CA ARG A 163 -6.57 -13.08 22.84
C ARG A 163 -7.38 -14.31 23.23
N ALA A 164 -8.40 -14.66 22.45
CA ALA A 164 -9.21 -15.86 22.69
C ALA A 164 -8.37 -17.16 22.60
N ARG A 165 -7.40 -17.23 21.67
CA ARG A 165 -6.49 -18.37 21.55
C ARG A 165 -5.49 -18.44 22.71
N GLU A 166 -4.95 -17.30 23.13
CA GLU A 166 -4.04 -17.21 24.27
C GLU A 166 -4.73 -17.63 25.57
N GLU A 167 -5.96 -17.16 25.80
CA GLU A 167 -6.75 -17.53 26.98
C GLU A 167 -7.11 -19.02 26.99
N ARG A 168 -7.50 -19.58 25.84
CA ARG A 168 -7.77 -21.02 25.71
C ARG A 168 -6.52 -21.84 26.04
N LYS A 169 -5.36 -21.48 25.49
CA LYS A 169 -4.09 -22.15 25.79
C LYS A 169 -3.73 -22.07 27.28
N ARG A 170 -3.97 -20.93 27.92
CA ARG A 170 -3.69 -20.76 29.35
C ARG A 170 -4.56 -21.68 30.20
N ARG A 171 -5.86 -21.78 29.90
CA ARG A 171 -6.79 -22.70 30.59
C ARG A 171 -6.38 -24.16 30.40
N GLU A 172 -6.04 -24.57 29.18
CA GLU A 172 -5.55 -25.92 28.89
C GLU A 172 -4.26 -26.23 29.68
N GLN A 173 -3.35 -25.26 29.84
CA GLN A 173 -2.13 -25.42 30.65
C GLN A 173 -2.41 -25.50 32.16
N GLU A 174 -3.34 -24.68 32.67
CA GLU A 174 -3.77 -24.71 34.07
C GLU A 174 -4.47 -26.04 34.40
N GLU A 175 -5.29 -26.58 33.49
CA GLU A 175 -5.97 -27.88 33.63
C GLU A 175 -4.99 -29.08 33.55
N HIS A 176 -3.91 -28.98 32.77
CA HIS A 176 -2.89 -30.03 32.69
C HIS A 176 -1.84 -29.99 33.82
N ALA A 177 -1.75 -28.87 34.54
CA ALA A 177 -0.83 -28.70 35.67
C ALA A 177 -1.49 -28.99 37.04
N ALA A 178 -2.82 -29.15 37.07
CA ALA A 178 -3.61 -29.58 38.22
C ALA A 178 -3.81 -31.10 38.23
#